data_AF-A0A3M4KTT6-F1
#
_entry.id   AF-A0A3M4KTT6-F1
#
_cell.length_a   1.000
_cell.length_b   1.000
_cell.length_c   1.000
_cell.angle_alpha   90.00
_cell.angle_beta   90.00
_cell.angle_gamma   90.00
#
_symmetry.space_group_name_H-M   'P 1'
#
loop_
_entity.id
_entity.type
_entity.pdbx_description
1 polymer ?
#
loop_
_entity_poly.entity_id
_entity_poly.type
_entity_poly.pdbx_seq_one_letter_code
_entity_poly.pdbx_strand_id
1 'polypeptide(L)'
;MRPLYIVNRDCLSMSKKSRSKVWFLVHSWLALPIWFFVLIVCVTGTLAVISKEIMWLANSEMRDNRPSDDAQRMSFEQIRATIERNEPDLIVGTIMQPDGDYFALSVFVTYPDGRSVPAYVNPYTGVIQGLTPSFDFRRFTRALHGWWLVPFTNGYSWGWYLVSILGLPLLASLVTGLVVYKKFWRGFFKPVRFSQGPRIFWGDIHRLSGVWSIWFIAVISITGTWFLIQAILGDNQISISSKSQVASIIPHSAVPLTADGSPAPTISLEKAVAIAKERIPGLEASFI
;
A
#
# COMPACT_ATOMS: atom_id res chain seq x y z
N MET A 1 74.47 37.05 32.24
CA MET A 1 73.14 37.13 32.87
C MET A 1 72.08 37.00 31.78
N ARG A 2 71.12 36.09 31.98
CA ARG A 2 70.01 35.72 31.09
C ARG A 2 68.84 36.76 31.20
N PRO A 3 67.81 36.66 30.34
CA PRO A 3 67.14 37.78 29.64
C PRO A 3 65.80 38.20 30.27
N LEU A 4 65.18 39.27 29.75
CA LEU A 4 63.74 39.50 29.92
C LEU A 4 63.03 39.60 28.56
N TYR A 5 62.05 38.71 28.43
CA TYR A 5 61.13 38.52 27.33
C TYR A 5 60.08 39.64 27.28
N ILE A 6 59.69 40.07 26.07
CA ILE A 6 58.32 40.55 25.83
C ILE A 6 57.73 39.64 24.76
N VAL A 7 56.84 38.77 25.24
CA VAL A 7 56.07 37.80 24.47
C VAL A 7 55.09 38.54 23.58
N ASN A 8 55.16 38.27 22.28
CA ASN A 8 54.23 38.75 21.29
C ASN A 8 52.89 38.01 21.47
N ARG A 9 51.79 38.75 21.65
CA ARG A 9 50.44 38.21 21.88
C ARG A 9 49.96 37.43 20.66
N ASP A 10 49.56 36.19 20.92
CA ASP A 10 48.41 35.48 20.37
C ASP A 10 47.78 36.08 19.10
N CYS A 11 48.13 35.50 17.95
CA CYS A 11 47.24 35.50 16.80
C CYS A 11 47.19 34.09 16.19
N LEU A 12 46.80 33.12 17.01
CA LEU A 12 46.28 31.85 16.50
C LEU A 12 44.83 32.07 16.05
N SER A 13 44.67 32.68 14.87
CA SER A 13 43.47 32.53 14.07
C SER A 13 43.33 31.05 13.70
N MET A 14 42.76 30.25 14.61
CA MET A 14 42.28 28.92 14.30
C MET A 14 41.21 29.05 13.22
N SER A 15 41.64 28.81 11.99
CA SER A 15 40.82 28.61 10.80
C SER A 15 39.59 27.79 11.17
N LYS A 16 38.42 28.44 11.21
CA LYS A 16 37.11 27.77 11.19
C LYS A 16 36.93 27.13 9.81
N LYS A 17 37.79 26.18 9.44
CA LYS A 17 37.60 25.30 8.30
C LYS A 17 36.46 24.34 8.65
N SER A 18 35.26 24.83 8.35
CA SER A 18 34.28 24.10 7.57
C SER A 18 33.56 22.92 8.23
N ARG A 19 32.95 23.16 9.39
CA ARG A 19 31.84 22.31 9.86
C ARG A 19 30.80 22.08 8.75
N SER A 20 30.52 23.08 7.89
CA SER A 20 29.57 22.91 6.78
C SER A 20 30.04 21.94 5.70
N LYS A 21 31.34 21.88 5.33
CA LYS A 21 31.84 20.83 4.40
C LYS A 21 31.75 19.44 5.01
N VAL A 22 32.00 19.28 6.31
CA VAL A 22 31.86 17.98 6.97
C VAL A 22 30.40 17.55 6.98
N TRP A 23 29.49 18.43 7.39
CA TRP A 23 28.04 18.15 7.33
C TRP A 23 27.55 17.91 5.90
N PHE A 24 28.05 18.64 4.91
CA PHE A 24 27.74 18.42 3.50
C PHE A 24 28.28 17.08 2.98
N LEU A 25 29.49 16.69 3.40
CA LEU A 25 30.11 15.43 3.01
C LEU A 25 29.37 14.25 3.65
N VAL A 26 29.09 14.32 4.95
CA VAL A 26 28.29 13.34 5.71
C VAL A 26 26.89 13.24 5.10
N HIS A 27 26.22 14.37 4.87
CA HIS A 27 24.91 14.39 4.23
C HIS A 27 24.97 13.78 2.82
N SER A 28 25.98 14.07 2.01
CA SER A 28 26.09 13.50 0.67
C SER A 28 26.39 11.99 0.69
N TRP A 29 27.28 11.53 1.59
CA TRP A 29 27.70 10.12 1.66
C TRP A 29 26.71 9.20 2.37
N LEU A 30 26.06 9.66 3.45
CA LEU A 30 25.00 8.88 4.11
C LEU A 30 23.68 8.95 3.33
N ALA A 31 23.38 10.08 2.68
CA ALA A 31 22.15 10.18 1.94
C ALA A 31 22.22 9.38 0.63
N LEU A 32 23.38 9.24 -0.03
CA LEU A 32 23.46 8.51 -1.32
C LEU A 32 22.94 7.06 -1.25
N PRO A 33 23.38 6.20 -0.32
CA PRO A 33 22.84 4.85 -0.18
C PRO A 33 21.36 4.84 0.21
N ILE A 34 20.95 5.71 1.15
CA ILE A 34 19.55 5.78 1.61
C ILE A 34 18.63 6.22 0.46
N TRP A 35 19.03 7.22 -0.32
CA TRP A 35 18.26 7.71 -1.48
C TRP A 35 18.10 6.65 -2.56
N PHE A 36 19.09 5.78 -2.76
CA PHE A 36 18.96 4.66 -3.68
C PHE A 36 17.81 3.72 -3.26
N PHE A 37 17.73 3.36 -1.98
CA PHE A 37 16.64 2.52 -1.48
C PHE A 37 15.28 3.25 -1.50
N VAL A 38 15.24 4.52 -1.13
CA VAL A 38 14.03 5.36 -1.25
C VAL A 38 13.55 5.40 -2.69
N LEU A 39 14.44 5.57 -3.67
CA LEU A 39 14.11 5.57 -5.09
C LEU A 39 13.46 4.25 -5.52
N ILE A 40 14.04 3.11 -5.12
CA ILE A 40 13.45 1.79 -5.40
C ILE A 40 12.04 1.69 -4.82
N VAL A 41 11.85 2.11 -3.56
CA VAL A 41 10.54 2.09 -2.90
C VAL A 41 9.54 2.99 -3.63
N CYS A 42 9.92 4.20 -4.04
CA CYS A 42 9.04 5.09 -4.79
C CYS A 42 8.66 4.53 -6.17
N VAL A 43 9.62 3.97 -6.92
CA VAL A 43 9.38 3.38 -8.24
C VAL A 43 8.46 2.16 -8.13
N THR A 44 8.76 1.26 -7.19
CA THR A 44 7.95 0.05 -6.96
C THR A 44 6.56 0.38 -6.43
N GLY A 45 6.43 1.44 -5.61
CA GLY A 45 5.14 1.95 -5.14
C GLY A 45 4.29 2.52 -6.29
N THR A 46 4.92 3.25 -7.22
CA THR A 46 4.25 3.76 -8.42
C THR A 46 3.73 2.61 -9.29
N LEU A 47 4.55 1.57 -9.49
CA LEU A 47 4.14 0.35 -10.20
C LEU A 47 3.01 -0.39 -9.48
N ALA A 48 3.03 -0.44 -8.14
CA ALA A 48 2.01 -1.10 -7.35
C ALA A 48 0.62 -0.44 -7.52
N VAL A 49 0.55 0.90 -7.64
CA VAL A 49 -0.70 1.63 -7.86
C VAL A 49 -1.40 1.19 -9.14
N ILE A 50 -0.66 1.02 -10.24
CA ILE A 50 -1.22 0.66 -11.56
C ILE A 50 -1.19 -0.85 -11.85
N SER A 51 -0.75 -1.65 -10.88
CA SER A 51 -0.53 -3.09 -11.08
C SER A 51 -1.83 -3.84 -11.40
N LYS A 52 -2.98 -3.35 -10.91
CA LYS A 52 -4.30 -3.94 -11.16
C LYS A 52 -4.73 -3.74 -12.61
N GLU A 53 -4.50 -2.55 -13.16
CA GLU A 53 -4.83 -2.16 -14.52
C GLU A 53 -3.92 -2.88 -15.53
N ILE A 54 -2.63 -3.03 -15.20
CA ILE A 54 -1.70 -3.84 -15.99
C ILE A 54 -2.17 -5.29 -16.05
N MET A 55 -2.58 -5.87 -14.91
CA MET A 55 -3.11 -7.23 -14.88
C MET A 55 -4.42 -7.37 -15.65
N TRP A 56 -5.30 -6.39 -15.60
CA TRP A 56 -6.54 -6.37 -16.39
C TRP A 56 -6.29 -6.29 -17.90
N LEU A 57 -5.27 -5.53 -18.30
CA LEU A 57 -4.84 -5.45 -19.70
C LEU A 57 -4.27 -6.80 -20.16
N ALA A 58 -3.45 -7.44 -19.33
CA ALA A 58 -2.76 -8.69 -19.64
C ALA A 58 -3.64 -9.96 -19.51
N ASN A 59 -4.67 -9.95 -18.66
CA ASN A 59 -5.52 -11.10 -18.39
C ASN A 59 -7.00 -10.79 -18.71
N SER A 60 -7.53 -11.42 -19.76
CA SER A 60 -8.93 -11.27 -20.17
C SER A 60 -9.94 -11.82 -19.16
N GLU A 61 -9.56 -12.79 -18.32
CA GLU A 61 -10.44 -13.36 -17.29
C GLU A 61 -10.74 -12.37 -16.17
N MET A 62 -9.86 -11.39 -15.96
CA MET A 62 -10.02 -10.35 -14.93
C MET A 62 -11.03 -9.26 -15.32
N ARG A 63 -11.44 -9.25 -16.59
CA ARG A 63 -12.41 -8.29 -17.13
C ARG A 63 -13.82 -8.74 -16.82
N ASP A 64 -14.74 -7.78 -16.74
CA ASP A 64 -16.15 -8.07 -16.50
C ASP A 64 -16.83 -8.79 -17.69
N ASN A 65 -16.19 -8.79 -18.88
CA ASN A 65 -16.61 -9.45 -20.11
C ASN A 65 -18.13 -9.36 -20.32
N ARG A 66 -18.62 -8.13 -20.37
CA ARG A 66 -20.03 -7.82 -20.49
C ARG A 66 -20.61 -8.45 -21.77
N PRO A 67 -21.69 -9.26 -21.69
CA PRO A 67 -22.27 -9.92 -22.87
C PRO A 67 -22.93 -8.95 -23.87
N SER A 68 -23.54 -7.87 -23.37
CA SER A 68 -24.22 -6.83 -24.16
C SER A 68 -24.24 -5.50 -23.40
N ASP A 69 -24.39 -4.37 -24.09
CA ASP A 69 -24.33 -3.05 -23.45
C ASP A 69 -25.40 -2.84 -22.36
N ASP A 70 -26.55 -3.50 -22.50
CA ASP A 70 -27.70 -3.47 -21.60
C ASP A 70 -27.67 -4.57 -20.50
N ALA A 71 -26.63 -5.41 -20.47
CA ALA A 71 -26.52 -6.47 -19.48
C ALA A 71 -26.49 -5.91 -18.05
N GLN A 72 -27.42 -6.37 -17.22
CA GLN A 72 -27.48 -6.02 -15.81
C GLN A 72 -26.64 -6.99 -14.98
N ARG A 73 -25.94 -6.47 -13.98
CA ARG A 73 -25.18 -7.29 -13.04
C ARG A 73 -26.13 -8.15 -12.21
N MET A 74 -25.77 -9.40 -12.02
CA MET A 74 -26.49 -10.34 -11.15
C MET A 74 -26.27 -9.96 -9.69
N SER A 75 -27.24 -10.30 -8.84
CA SER A 75 -27.05 -10.24 -7.39
C SER A 75 -26.07 -11.31 -6.91
N PHE A 76 -25.48 -11.12 -5.72
CA PHE A 76 -24.59 -12.13 -5.14
C PHE A 76 -25.29 -13.48 -4.92
N GLU A 77 -26.59 -13.48 -4.64
CA GLU A 77 -27.39 -14.70 -4.52
C GLU A 77 -27.51 -15.42 -5.87
N GLN A 78 -27.82 -14.67 -6.93
CA GLN A 78 -27.94 -15.20 -8.28
C GLN A 78 -26.61 -15.76 -8.78
N ILE A 79 -25.49 -15.08 -8.48
CA ILE A 79 -24.13 -15.55 -8.80
C ILE A 79 -23.84 -16.87 -8.09
N ARG A 80 -24.07 -16.94 -6.78
CA ARG A 80 -23.88 -18.17 -6.00
C ARG A 80 -24.71 -19.31 -6.57
N ALA A 81 -26.00 -19.09 -6.76
CA ALA A 81 -26.92 -20.09 -7.29
C ALA A 81 -26.53 -20.58 -8.70
N THR A 82 -25.94 -19.71 -9.52
CA THR A 82 -25.47 -20.06 -10.87
C THR A 82 -24.21 -20.91 -10.81
N ILE A 83 -23.25 -20.58 -9.93
CA ILE A 83 -22.06 -21.39 -9.71
C ILE A 83 -22.46 -22.78 -9.18
N GLU A 84 -23.29 -22.84 -8.14
CA GLU A 84 -23.77 -24.11 -7.56
C GLU A 84 -24.57 -24.96 -8.55
N ARG A 85 -25.26 -24.33 -9.51
CA ARG A 85 -25.98 -25.06 -10.57
C ARG A 85 -25.03 -25.64 -11.63
N ASN A 86 -24.04 -24.86 -12.06
CA ASN A 86 -23.13 -25.25 -13.13
C ASN A 86 -22.03 -26.19 -12.64
N GLU A 87 -21.63 -26.05 -11.38
CA GLU A 87 -20.57 -26.81 -10.72
C GLU A 87 -21.07 -27.31 -9.35
N PRO A 88 -21.93 -28.34 -9.31
CA PRO A 88 -22.61 -28.78 -8.07
C PRO A 88 -21.67 -29.27 -6.96
N ASP A 89 -20.47 -29.67 -7.35
CA ASP A 89 -19.43 -30.17 -6.45
C ASP A 89 -18.59 -29.03 -5.83
N LEU A 90 -18.75 -27.79 -6.29
CA LEU A 90 -18.03 -26.63 -5.75
C LEU A 90 -18.81 -25.96 -4.63
N ILE A 91 -18.09 -25.61 -3.57
CA ILE A 91 -18.62 -24.79 -2.48
C ILE A 91 -18.17 -23.35 -2.70
N VAL A 92 -19.14 -22.44 -2.84
CA VAL A 92 -18.88 -20.99 -2.89
C VAL A 92 -18.63 -20.48 -1.48
N GLY A 93 -17.44 -19.94 -1.24
CA GLY A 93 -17.06 -19.30 0.01
C GLY A 93 -17.40 -17.81 -0.02
N THR A 94 -16.39 -16.98 -0.28
CA THR A 94 -16.49 -15.53 -0.24
C THR A 94 -16.61 -14.95 -1.64
N ILE A 95 -17.49 -13.97 -1.83
CA ILE A 95 -17.61 -13.21 -3.08
C ILE A 95 -17.10 -11.79 -2.85
N MET A 96 -16.08 -11.39 -3.63
CA MET A 96 -15.48 -10.05 -3.56
C MET A 96 -15.69 -9.31 -4.88
N GLN A 97 -16.26 -8.11 -4.80
CA GLN A 97 -16.32 -7.15 -5.89
C GLN A 97 -15.12 -6.21 -5.80
N PRO A 98 -14.20 -6.22 -6.78
CA PRO A 98 -13.11 -5.24 -6.81
C PRO A 98 -13.65 -3.82 -7.04
N ASP A 99 -12.90 -2.81 -6.59
CA ASP A 99 -13.21 -1.42 -6.92
C ASP A 99 -13.18 -1.21 -8.44
N GLY A 100 -14.27 -0.68 -9.00
CA GLY A 100 -14.46 -0.50 -10.44
C GLY A 100 -15.41 -1.52 -11.07
N ASP A 101 -16.26 -1.04 -11.97
CA ASP A 101 -17.31 -1.79 -12.66
C ASP A 101 -16.84 -2.54 -13.90
N TYR A 102 -15.55 -2.50 -14.23
CA TYR A 102 -14.92 -3.16 -15.38
C TYR A 102 -14.13 -4.44 -15.00
N PHE A 103 -14.18 -4.84 -13.73
CA PHE A 103 -13.56 -6.07 -13.24
C PHE A 103 -14.57 -7.21 -13.07
N ALA A 104 -14.08 -8.43 -13.28
CA ALA A 104 -14.69 -9.66 -12.81
C ALA A 104 -14.76 -9.70 -11.28
N LEU A 105 -15.69 -10.48 -10.73
CA LEU A 105 -15.73 -10.79 -9.32
C LEU A 105 -14.61 -11.76 -8.97
N SER A 106 -14.08 -11.66 -7.75
CA SER A 106 -13.15 -12.64 -7.19
C SER A 106 -13.93 -13.51 -6.21
N VAL A 107 -14.16 -14.76 -6.56
CA VAL A 107 -14.92 -15.72 -5.76
C VAL A 107 -13.99 -16.80 -5.24
N PHE A 108 -13.95 -17.02 -3.93
CA PHE A 108 -13.27 -18.17 -3.37
C PHE A 108 -14.15 -19.40 -3.52
N VAL A 109 -13.72 -20.36 -4.32
CA VAL A 109 -14.40 -21.64 -4.53
C VAL A 109 -13.59 -22.77 -3.89
N THR A 110 -14.26 -23.72 -3.26
CA THR A 110 -13.64 -24.91 -2.66
C THR A 110 -14.04 -26.14 -3.45
N TYR A 111 -13.05 -26.88 -3.92
CA TYR A 111 -13.22 -28.15 -4.63
C TYR A 111 -13.47 -29.30 -3.65
N PRO A 112 -14.05 -30.44 -4.10
CA PRO A 112 -14.28 -31.62 -3.27
C PRO A 112 -13.03 -32.20 -2.62
N ASP A 113 -11.85 -31.95 -3.20
CA ASP A 113 -10.55 -32.37 -2.67
C ASP A 113 -10.05 -31.46 -1.52
N GLY A 114 -10.85 -30.47 -1.12
CA GLY A 114 -10.54 -29.52 -0.05
C GLY A 114 -9.69 -28.33 -0.48
N ARG A 115 -9.31 -28.21 -1.76
CA ARG A 115 -8.56 -27.05 -2.23
C ARG A 115 -9.48 -25.85 -2.40
N SER A 116 -9.21 -24.77 -1.69
CA SER A 116 -9.85 -23.47 -1.89
C SER A 116 -8.99 -22.56 -2.76
N VAL A 117 -9.54 -22.09 -3.89
CA VAL A 117 -8.84 -21.19 -4.81
C VAL A 117 -9.72 -19.99 -5.18
N PRO A 118 -9.14 -18.80 -5.31
CA PRO A 118 -9.85 -17.66 -5.89
C PRO A 118 -10.04 -17.87 -7.39
N ALA A 119 -11.24 -17.56 -7.89
CA ALA A 119 -11.61 -17.64 -9.29
C ALA A 119 -12.23 -16.31 -9.76
N TYR A 120 -11.98 -15.96 -11.02
CA TYR A 120 -12.64 -14.83 -11.66
C TYR A 120 -14.02 -15.27 -12.13
N VAL A 121 -15.06 -14.56 -11.71
CA VAL A 121 -16.45 -14.84 -12.07
C VAL A 121 -17.05 -13.64 -12.79
N ASN A 122 -17.71 -13.90 -13.91
CA ASN A 122 -18.39 -12.86 -14.67
C ASN A 122 -19.59 -12.31 -13.86
N PRO A 123 -19.65 -10.99 -13.58
CA PRO A 123 -20.70 -10.40 -12.75
C PRO A 123 -22.09 -10.37 -13.41
N TYR A 124 -22.20 -10.64 -14.71
CA TYR A 124 -23.45 -10.62 -15.48
C TYR A 124 -23.99 -12.02 -15.76
N THR A 125 -23.12 -13.03 -15.88
CA THR A 125 -23.52 -14.40 -16.25
C THR A 125 -23.28 -15.43 -15.15
N GLY A 126 -22.52 -15.11 -14.10
CA GLY A 126 -22.17 -16.05 -13.04
C GLY A 126 -21.19 -17.15 -13.48
N VAL A 127 -20.65 -17.08 -14.70
CA VAL A 127 -19.71 -18.06 -15.24
C VAL A 127 -18.31 -17.83 -14.68
N ILE A 128 -17.65 -18.91 -14.23
CA ILE A 128 -16.23 -18.89 -13.87
C ILE A 128 -15.40 -18.72 -15.14
N GLN A 129 -14.68 -17.62 -15.23
CA GLN A 129 -13.88 -17.23 -16.40
C GLN A 129 -12.47 -17.84 -16.33
N GLY A 130 -11.99 -18.12 -15.12
CA GLY A 130 -10.72 -18.81 -14.88
C GLY A 130 -10.24 -18.62 -13.45
N LEU A 131 -9.09 -19.23 -13.13
CA LEU A 131 -8.54 -19.24 -11.77
C LEU A 131 -7.60 -18.06 -11.56
N THR A 132 -7.68 -17.43 -10.39
CA THR A 132 -6.75 -16.37 -10.01
C THR A 132 -5.41 -16.99 -9.62
N PRO A 133 -4.29 -16.60 -10.26
CA PRO A 133 -2.97 -17.09 -9.88
C PRO A 133 -2.64 -16.77 -8.42
N SER A 134 -1.97 -17.71 -7.75
CA SER A 134 -1.53 -17.53 -6.36
C SER A 134 -0.46 -16.44 -6.21
N PHE A 135 0.31 -16.16 -7.27
CA PHE A 135 1.30 -15.09 -7.29
C PHE A 135 1.36 -14.44 -8.68
N ASP A 136 0.88 -13.21 -8.78
CA ASP A 136 0.83 -12.44 -10.02
C ASP A 136 1.61 -11.12 -9.88
N PHE A 137 1.59 -10.28 -10.92
CA PHE A 137 2.30 -9.00 -10.92
C PHE A 137 1.86 -8.06 -9.78
N ARG A 138 0.57 -8.08 -9.39
CA ARG A 138 0.07 -7.29 -8.24
C ARG A 138 0.72 -7.74 -6.94
N ARG A 139 0.76 -9.05 -6.68
CA ARG A 139 1.42 -9.60 -5.49
C ARG A 139 2.93 -9.36 -5.52
N PHE A 140 3.57 -9.51 -6.68
CA PHE A 140 4.99 -9.23 -6.87
C PHE A 140 5.35 -7.78 -6.54
N THR A 141 4.68 -6.81 -7.17
CA THR A 141 4.94 -5.37 -6.95
C THR A 141 4.69 -4.96 -5.51
N ARG A 142 3.62 -5.45 -4.87
CA ARG A 142 3.34 -5.21 -3.45
C ARG A 142 4.41 -5.80 -2.54
N ALA A 143 4.85 -7.03 -2.83
CA ALA A 143 5.86 -7.70 -2.03
C ALA A 143 7.23 -7.05 -2.17
N LEU A 144 7.58 -6.63 -3.39
CA LEU A 144 8.79 -5.88 -3.66
C LEU A 144 8.73 -4.49 -2.99
N HIS A 145 7.62 -3.76 -3.09
CA HIS A 145 7.49 -2.44 -2.47
C HIS A 145 7.48 -2.48 -0.94
N GLY A 146 6.66 -3.35 -0.35
CA GLY A 146 6.34 -3.32 1.08
C GLY A 146 7.32 -4.08 1.97
N TRP A 147 7.98 -5.12 1.45
CA TRP A 147 8.91 -5.93 2.25
C TRP A 147 10.11 -6.45 1.45
N TRP A 148 10.41 -5.87 0.28
CA TRP A 148 11.53 -6.26 -0.60
C TRP A 148 11.64 -7.76 -0.86
N LEU A 149 10.50 -8.46 -0.99
CA LEU A 149 10.42 -9.91 -1.17
C LEU A 149 11.05 -10.73 -0.03
N VAL A 150 11.36 -10.11 1.12
CA VAL A 150 11.86 -10.80 2.31
C VAL A 150 10.72 -11.60 2.94
N PRO A 151 10.88 -12.93 3.14
CA PRO A 151 9.85 -13.74 3.75
C PRO A 151 9.63 -13.34 5.23
N PHE A 152 8.39 -13.52 5.68
CA PHE A 152 8.05 -13.37 7.10
C PHE A 152 8.68 -14.55 7.85
N THR A 153 9.53 -14.26 8.84
CA THR A 153 10.22 -15.28 9.63
C THR A 153 9.86 -15.12 11.10
N ASN A 154 9.53 -16.22 11.78
CA ASN A 154 9.22 -16.24 13.21
C ASN A 154 8.13 -15.26 13.67
N GLY A 155 7.18 -14.91 12.80
CA GLY A 155 6.13 -13.94 13.09
C GLY A 155 6.51 -12.47 12.85
N TYR A 156 7.75 -12.19 12.44
CA TYR A 156 8.27 -10.85 12.19
C TYR A 156 8.56 -10.61 10.71
N SER A 157 8.35 -9.38 10.24
CA SER A 157 8.65 -8.97 8.87
C SER A 157 9.83 -8.02 8.81
N TRP A 158 11.05 -8.56 8.74
CA TRP A 158 12.26 -7.75 8.58
C TRP A 158 12.20 -6.81 7.37
N GLY A 159 11.67 -7.29 6.25
CA GLY A 159 11.47 -6.48 5.05
C GLY A 159 10.57 -5.27 5.31
N TRP A 160 9.48 -5.46 6.06
CA TRP A 160 8.57 -4.36 6.41
C TRP A 160 9.28 -3.28 7.23
N TYR A 161 10.10 -3.66 8.21
CA TYR A 161 10.92 -2.72 8.98
C TYR A 161 11.91 -1.95 8.10
N LEU A 162 12.62 -2.66 7.21
CA LEU A 162 13.61 -2.07 6.31
C LEU A 162 13.00 -1.05 5.34
N VAL A 163 11.79 -1.30 4.86
CA VAL A 163 11.08 -0.36 3.98
C VAL A 163 10.50 0.81 4.78
N SER A 164 9.77 0.52 5.86
CA SER A 164 9.06 1.54 6.64
C SER A 164 9.99 2.53 7.35
N ILE A 165 11.17 2.10 7.78
CA ILE A 165 12.17 2.99 8.39
C ILE A 165 12.67 4.07 7.44
N LEU A 166 12.63 3.85 6.12
CA LEU A 166 12.99 4.85 5.11
C LEU A 166 12.03 6.05 5.10
N GLY A 167 10.85 5.93 5.70
CA GLY A 167 9.94 7.05 5.93
C GLY A 167 10.55 8.15 6.79
N LEU A 168 11.38 7.80 7.79
CA LEU A 168 12.01 8.77 8.70
C LEU A 168 13.04 9.69 8.02
N PRO A 169 14.07 9.20 7.30
CA PRO A 169 14.98 10.06 6.58
C PRO A 169 14.28 10.82 5.45
N LEU A 170 13.25 10.25 4.81
CA LEU A 170 12.46 10.96 3.81
C LEU A 170 11.69 12.14 4.44
N LEU A 171 11.06 11.94 5.59
CA LEU A 171 10.38 12.99 6.35
C LEU A 171 11.37 14.07 6.82
N ALA A 172 12.51 13.66 7.38
CA ALA A 172 13.56 14.57 7.80
C ALA A 172 14.10 15.40 6.63
N SER A 173 14.29 14.78 5.45
CA SER A 173 14.68 15.48 4.24
C SER A 173 13.64 16.49 3.78
N LEU A 174 12.34 16.15 3.88
CA LEU A 174 11.26 17.08 3.55
C LEU A 174 11.28 18.30 4.49
N VAL A 175 11.31 18.06 5.80
CA VAL A 175 11.32 19.13 6.82
C VAL A 175 12.53 20.04 6.64
N THR A 176 13.73 19.46 6.49
CA THR A 176 14.95 20.24 6.27
C THR A 176 14.90 21.04 4.97
N GLY A 177 14.37 20.45 3.89
CA GLY A 177 14.16 21.15 2.62
C GLY A 177 13.25 22.37 2.74
N LEU A 178 12.13 22.25 3.46
CA LEU A 178 11.19 23.35 3.70
C LEU A 178 11.79 24.46 4.57
N VAL A 179 12.54 24.09 5.61
CA VAL A 179 13.19 25.05 6.52
C VAL A 179 14.30 25.84 5.82
N VAL A 180 15.13 25.16 5.02
CA VAL A 180 16.23 25.79 4.27
C VAL A 180 15.69 26.64 3.11
N TYR A 181 14.67 26.15 2.40
CA TYR A 181 14.10 26.84 1.26
C TYR A 181 12.84 27.64 1.61
N LYS A 182 13.01 28.69 2.44
CA LYS A 182 11.92 29.52 2.99
C LYS A 182 10.89 30.08 1.98
N LYS A 183 11.26 30.22 0.70
CA LYS A 183 10.38 30.70 -0.37
C LYS A 183 10.13 29.61 -1.43
N PHE A 184 9.94 28.36 -1.00
CA PHE A 184 9.73 27.22 -1.90
C PHE A 184 8.56 27.40 -2.86
N TRP A 185 7.51 28.09 -2.41
CA TRP A 185 6.36 28.48 -3.22
C TRP A 185 6.72 29.23 -4.50
N ARG A 186 7.82 30.02 -4.49
CA ARG A 186 8.30 30.71 -5.71
C ARG A 186 8.95 29.77 -6.73
N GLY A 187 9.13 28.49 -6.38
CA GLY A 187 9.71 27.46 -7.23
C GLY A 187 8.73 26.82 -8.21
N PHE A 188 7.42 26.83 -7.92
CA PHE A 188 6.40 26.15 -8.75
C PHE A 188 6.39 26.60 -10.22
N PHE A 189 6.68 27.88 -10.46
CA PHE A 189 6.62 28.50 -11.79
C PHE A 189 8.00 28.94 -12.31
N LYS A 190 9.10 28.46 -11.72
CA LYS A 190 10.43 28.80 -12.21
C LYS A 190 10.75 27.98 -13.46
N PRO A 191 11.10 28.63 -14.60
CA PRO A 191 11.43 27.91 -15.81
C PRO A 191 12.77 27.17 -15.67
N VAL A 192 12.84 25.99 -16.26
CA VAL A 192 14.08 25.22 -16.37
C VAL A 192 14.96 25.85 -17.45
N ARG A 193 16.22 26.16 -17.12
CA ARG A 193 17.16 26.77 -18.07
C ARG A 193 17.90 25.68 -18.85
N PHE A 194 17.49 25.48 -20.10
CA PHE A 194 18.07 24.47 -20.99
C PHE A 194 19.43 24.87 -21.60
N SER A 195 19.74 26.17 -21.68
CA SER A 195 20.92 26.68 -22.38
C SER A 195 22.17 26.92 -21.51
N GLN A 196 22.11 26.65 -20.20
CA GLN A 196 23.19 27.01 -19.25
C GLN A 196 24.03 25.81 -18.76
N GLY A 197 24.04 24.72 -19.53
CA GLY A 197 24.86 23.52 -19.25
C GLY A 197 24.24 22.55 -18.23
N PRO A 198 24.74 21.31 -18.17
CA PRO A 198 24.08 20.18 -17.48
C PRO A 198 23.97 20.39 -15.97
N ARG A 199 24.95 21.03 -15.31
CA ARG A 199 24.90 21.26 -13.86
C ARG A 199 23.74 22.17 -13.45
N ILE A 200 23.49 23.24 -14.21
CA ILE A 200 22.42 24.19 -13.92
C ILE A 200 21.07 23.55 -14.27
N PHE A 201 21.00 22.84 -15.39
CA PHE A 201 19.82 22.10 -15.82
C PHE A 201 19.32 21.08 -14.77
N TRP A 202 20.18 20.17 -14.31
CA TRP A 202 19.82 19.18 -13.29
C TRP A 202 19.45 19.83 -11.94
N GLY A 203 20.10 20.94 -11.60
CA GLY A 203 19.74 21.72 -10.41
C GLY A 203 18.36 22.37 -10.50
N ASP A 204 17.98 22.88 -11.67
CA ASP A 204 16.65 23.46 -11.91
C ASP A 204 15.57 22.36 -11.94
N ILE A 205 15.82 21.22 -12.58
CA ILE A 205 14.93 20.05 -12.54
C ILE A 205 14.72 19.56 -11.12
N HIS A 206 15.79 19.35 -10.35
CA HIS A 206 15.69 18.86 -8.97
C HIS A 206 14.86 19.80 -8.08
N ARG A 207 15.00 21.12 -8.27
CA ARG A 207 14.20 22.11 -7.55
C ARG A 207 12.73 22.05 -7.96
N LEU A 208 12.46 22.01 -9.27
CA LEU A 208 11.09 21.98 -9.77
C LEU A 208 10.39 20.68 -9.37
N SER A 209 11.03 19.53 -9.59
CA SER A 209 10.50 18.21 -9.20
C SER A 209 10.34 18.11 -7.69
N GLY A 210 11.29 18.60 -6.91
CA GLY A 210 11.21 18.63 -5.45
C GLY A 210 10.00 19.41 -4.97
N VAL A 211 9.77 20.62 -5.49
CA VAL A 211 8.63 21.47 -5.10
C VAL A 211 7.28 20.85 -5.48
N TRP A 212 7.15 20.30 -6.70
CA TRP A 212 5.93 19.60 -7.13
C TRP A 212 5.70 18.25 -6.42
N SER A 213 6.75 17.67 -5.83
CA SER A 213 6.63 16.40 -5.10
C SER A 213 6.39 16.56 -3.61
N ILE A 214 6.34 17.80 -3.07
CA ILE A 214 6.24 18.05 -1.62
C ILE A 214 5.08 17.30 -0.97
N TRP A 215 3.87 17.36 -1.54
CA TRP A 215 2.69 16.71 -0.96
C TRP A 215 2.78 15.18 -1.05
N PHE A 216 3.31 14.63 -2.15
CA PHE A 216 3.51 13.19 -2.28
C PHE A 216 4.55 12.69 -1.27
N ILE A 217 5.69 13.38 -1.15
CA ILE A 217 6.73 13.06 -0.17
C ILE A 217 6.17 13.15 1.26
N ALA A 218 5.34 14.16 1.55
CA ALA A 218 4.69 14.30 2.85
C ALA A 218 3.80 13.08 3.16
N VAL A 219 2.88 12.73 2.26
CA VAL A 219 2.00 11.57 2.45
C VAL A 219 2.81 10.29 2.59
N ILE A 220 3.71 9.99 1.65
CA ILE A 220 4.50 8.75 1.63
C ILE A 220 5.35 8.62 2.89
N SER A 221 6.03 9.70 3.30
CA SER A 221 6.90 9.67 4.49
C SER A 221 6.11 9.49 5.78
N ILE A 222 4.98 10.20 5.94
CA ILE A 222 4.08 10.05 7.09
C ILE A 222 3.50 8.62 7.13
N THR A 223 2.99 8.12 6.01
CA THR A 223 2.42 6.76 5.95
C THR A 223 3.48 5.69 6.18
N GLY A 224 4.69 5.87 5.66
CA GLY A 224 5.81 4.94 5.88
C GLY A 224 6.22 4.90 7.35
N THR A 225 6.34 6.06 8.01
CA THR A 225 6.59 6.14 9.45
C THR A 225 5.44 5.54 10.26
N TRP A 226 4.19 5.73 9.82
CA TRP A 226 3.05 5.09 10.46
C TRP A 226 3.10 3.56 10.35
N PHE A 227 3.50 3.01 9.20
CA PHE A 227 3.70 1.56 9.07
C PHE A 227 4.84 1.02 9.93
N LEU A 228 5.88 1.82 10.18
CA LEU A 228 6.92 1.46 11.15
C LEU A 228 6.35 1.39 12.57
N ILE A 229 5.56 2.38 12.97
CA ILE A 229 4.89 2.41 14.28
C ILE A 229 3.97 1.20 14.42
N GLN A 230 3.15 0.89 13.40
CA GLN A 230 2.27 -0.28 13.41
C GLN A 230 3.04 -1.59 13.56
N ALA A 231 4.17 -1.75 12.87
CA ALA A 231 5.00 -2.95 13.01
C ALA A 231 5.52 -3.10 14.44
N ILE A 232 6.09 -2.02 15.02
CA ILE A 232 6.59 -2.02 16.41
C ILE A 232 5.46 -2.37 17.39
N LEU A 233 4.30 -1.74 17.25
CA LEU A 233 3.19 -1.97 18.18
C LEU A 233 2.60 -3.37 18.04
N GLY A 234 2.39 -3.86 16.81
CA GLY A 234 1.87 -5.20 16.54
C GLY A 234 2.80 -6.29 17.08
N ASP A 235 4.11 -6.16 16.85
CA ASP A 235 5.10 -7.12 17.33
C ASP A 235 5.25 -7.11 18.85
N ASN A 236 4.94 -5.99 19.51
CA ASN A 236 4.88 -5.88 20.97
C ASN A 236 3.49 -6.19 21.55
N GLN A 237 2.55 -6.69 20.75
CA GLN A 237 1.17 -7.01 21.16
C GLN A 237 0.40 -5.80 21.73
N ILE A 238 0.74 -4.59 21.28
CA ILE A 238 0.10 -3.34 21.68
C ILE A 238 -0.95 -2.97 20.62
N SER A 239 -2.23 -3.06 20.98
CA SER A 239 -3.33 -2.64 20.10
C SER A 239 -3.69 -1.17 20.34
N ILE A 240 -3.80 -0.40 19.25
CA ILE A 240 -4.30 0.99 19.25
C ILE A 240 -5.83 1.03 19.04
N SER A 241 -6.44 -0.09 18.64
CA SER A 241 -7.86 -0.13 18.32
C SER A 241 -8.71 -0.20 19.59
N SER A 242 -9.61 0.75 19.77
CA SER A 242 -10.67 0.71 20.79
C SER A 242 -11.75 -0.33 20.47
N LYS A 243 -11.85 -0.74 19.20
CA LYS A 243 -12.62 -1.93 18.81
C LYS A 243 -11.76 -3.14 19.11
N SER A 244 -12.22 -3.97 20.03
CA SER A 244 -11.64 -5.29 20.26
C SER A 244 -11.50 -6.02 18.91
N GLN A 245 -10.30 -6.47 18.56
CA GLN A 245 -10.10 -7.41 17.43
C GLN A 245 -10.83 -8.74 17.68
N VAL A 246 -11.32 -8.95 18.90
CA VAL A 246 -12.44 -9.82 19.19
C VAL A 246 -13.69 -9.16 18.61
N ALA A 247 -13.79 -9.10 17.28
CA ALA A 247 -15.05 -8.95 16.61
C ALA A 247 -15.96 -10.04 17.18
N SER A 248 -16.93 -9.63 18.01
CA SER A 248 -18.03 -10.45 18.54
C SER A 248 -17.72 -11.95 18.49
N ILE A 249 -16.99 -12.49 19.48
CA ILE A 249 -17.12 -13.93 19.73
C ILE A 249 -18.59 -14.09 20.09
N ILE A 250 -19.40 -14.43 19.09
CA ILE A 250 -20.73 -14.95 19.32
C ILE A 250 -20.44 -16.25 20.05
N PRO A 251 -20.74 -16.36 21.36
CA PRO A 251 -20.47 -17.59 22.06
C PRO A 251 -21.18 -18.71 21.31
N HIS A 252 -20.60 -19.90 21.27
CA HIS A 252 -21.20 -21.03 20.55
C HIS A 252 -22.66 -21.28 21.00
N SER A 253 -23.00 -20.93 22.24
CA SER A 253 -24.36 -20.97 22.80
C SER A 253 -25.34 -19.95 22.20
N ALA A 254 -24.86 -18.88 21.58
CA ALA A 254 -25.68 -17.87 20.90
C ALA A 254 -25.91 -18.19 19.42
N VAL A 255 -25.29 -19.24 18.88
CA VAL A 255 -25.63 -19.77 17.57
C VAL A 255 -26.98 -20.50 17.70
N PRO A 256 -28.02 -20.13 16.95
CA PRO A 256 -29.30 -20.81 16.99
C PRO A 256 -29.11 -22.29 16.63
N LEU A 257 -29.40 -23.18 17.57
CA LEU A 257 -29.44 -24.62 17.32
C LEU A 257 -30.88 -25.01 16.99
N THR A 258 -31.06 -25.84 15.98
CA THR A 258 -32.31 -26.55 15.72
C THR A 258 -32.36 -27.78 16.63
N ALA A 259 -33.54 -28.10 17.16
CA ALA A 259 -33.71 -29.21 18.11
C ALA A 259 -33.45 -30.59 17.47
N ASP A 260 -33.51 -30.68 16.14
CA ASP A 260 -33.35 -31.89 15.34
C ASP A 260 -31.94 -32.04 14.72
N GLY A 261 -31.04 -31.08 14.94
CA GLY A 261 -29.70 -31.07 14.36
C GLY A 261 -29.64 -30.68 12.88
N SER A 262 -30.75 -30.21 12.30
CA SER A 262 -30.77 -29.65 10.94
C SER A 262 -30.02 -28.31 10.86
N PRO A 263 -29.50 -27.89 9.71
CA PRO A 263 -28.91 -26.56 9.59
C PRO A 263 -29.90 -25.47 9.98
N ALA A 264 -29.46 -24.52 10.82
CA ALA A 264 -30.30 -23.39 11.20
C ALA A 264 -30.76 -22.62 9.95
N PRO A 265 -32.00 -22.08 9.93
CA PRO A 265 -32.48 -21.28 8.82
C PRO A 265 -31.54 -20.11 8.55
N THR A 266 -30.98 -20.04 7.35
CA THR A 266 -30.13 -18.93 6.91
C THR A 266 -30.97 -17.91 6.13
N ILE A 267 -30.58 -16.63 6.22
CA ILE A 267 -31.13 -15.60 5.34
C ILE A 267 -30.41 -15.63 3.99
N SER A 268 -31.09 -15.21 2.91
CA SER A 268 -30.44 -15.08 1.60
C SER A 268 -29.37 -13.98 1.62
N LEU A 269 -28.37 -14.11 0.73
CA LEU A 269 -27.31 -13.11 0.57
C LEU A 269 -27.88 -11.71 0.27
N GLU A 270 -28.91 -11.64 -0.57
CA GLU A 270 -29.62 -10.39 -0.85
C GLU A 270 -30.27 -9.78 0.38
N LYS A 271 -30.94 -10.60 1.20
CA LYS A 271 -31.56 -10.13 2.44
C LYS A 271 -30.52 -9.65 3.44
N ALA A 272 -29.38 -10.33 3.53
CA ALA A 272 -28.25 -9.90 4.35
C ALA A 272 -27.72 -8.53 3.92
N VAL A 273 -27.53 -8.32 2.62
CA VAL A 273 -27.11 -7.02 2.05
C VAL A 273 -28.14 -5.93 2.31
N ALA A 274 -29.43 -6.23 2.13
CA ALA A 274 -30.50 -5.28 2.37
C ALA A 274 -30.53 -4.81 3.84
N ILE A 275 -30.47 -5.75 4.79
CA ILE A 275 -30.41 -5.45 6.23
C ILE A 275 -29.17 -4.61 6.57
N ALA A 276 -28.01 -4.95 5.98
CA ALA A 276 -26.78 -4.21 6.22
C ALA A 276 -26.85 -2.77 5.71
N LYS A 277 -27.41 -2.56 4.51
CA LYS A 277 -27.62 -1.23 3.90
C LYS A 277 -28.63 -0.38 4.67
N GLU A 278 -29.66 -0.98 5.23
CA GLU A 278 -30.64 -0.29 6.08
C GLU A 278 -29.99 0.23 7.37
N ARG A 279 -29.12 -0.58 7.99
CA ARG A 279 -28.43 -0.20 9.24
C ARG A 279 -27.25 0.73 9.04
N ILE A 280 -26.60 0.69 7.88
CA ILE A 280 -25.40 1.46 7.57
C ILE A 280 -25.67 2.27 6.29
N PRO A 281 -26.21 3.49 6.42
CA PRO A 281 -26.43 4.37 5.27
C PRO A 281 -25.14 4.60 4.49
N GLY A 282 -25.20 4.43 3.16
CA GLY A 282 -24.04 4.56 2.28
C GLY A 282 -23.16 3.29 2.16
N LEU A 283 -23.57 2.16 2.74
CA LEU A 283 -22.86 0.90 2.56
C LEU A 283 -22.99 0.38 1.12
N GLU A 284 -21.86 0.28 0.42
CA GLU A 284 -21.71 -0.50 -0.80
C GLU A 284 -21.18 -1.89 -0.46
N ALA A 285 -21.95 -2.93 -0.78
CA ALA A 285 -21.56 -4.31 -0.49
C ALA A 285 -20.55 -4.79 -1.54
N SER A 286 -19.27 -4.75 -1.20
CA SER A 286 -18.16 -5.25 -2.03
C SER A 286 -17.58 -6.57 -1.54
N PHE A 287 -18.02 -7.04 -0.38
CA PHE A 287 -17.54 -8.26 0.27
C PHE A 287 -18.72 -8.96 0.95
N ILE A 288 -18.92 -10.25 0.65
CA ILE A 288 -19.95 -11.08 1.26
C ILE A 288 -19.47 -12.51 1.51
#